data_AF-A0A8T8E1I7-F1
#
_entry.id   AF-A0A8T8E1I7-F1
#
_cell.length_a   1.000
_cell.length_b   1.000
_cell.length_c   1.000
_cell.angle_alpha   90.00
_cell.angle_beta   90.00
_cell.angle_gamma   90.00
#
_symmetry.space_group_name_H-M   'P 1'
#
loop_
_entity.id
_entity.type
_entity.pdbx_description
1 polymer ?
#
loop_
_entity_poly.entity_id
_entity_poly.type
_entity_poly.pdbx_seq_one_letter_code
_entity_poly.pdbx_strand_id
1 'polypeptide(L)' 'MTEHDSTASAAEHDPFEQYRYIEYTMDDEPVAVIQDRENDQAWIQSTHAITVER' A
#
# COMPACT_ATOMS: atom_id res chain seq x y z
N MET A 1 34.70 -5.86 -31.43
CA MET A 1 34.46 -6.04 -29.99
C MET A 1 33.46 -4.99 -29.61
N THR A 2 32.20 -5.36 -29.46
CA THR A 2 31.14 -4.42 -29.08
C THR A 2 31.09 -4.40 -27.57
N GLU A 3 31.56 -3.30 -26.98
CA GLU A 3 31.46 -3.03 -25.55
C GLU A 3 29.98 -2.73 -25.26
N HIS A 4 29.27 -3.68 -24.67
CA HIS A 4 27.91 -3.45 -24.21
C HIS A 4 27.97 -2.71 -22.87
N ASP A 5 27.57 -1.45 -22.96
CA ASP A 5 27.11 -0.54 -21.92
C ASP A 5 26.63 -1.28 -20.67
N SER A 6 27.29 -1.03 -19.54
CA SER A 6 26.80 -1.45 -18.23
C SER A 6 25.61 -0.57 -17.85
N THR A 7 24.46 -0.85 -18.46
CA THR A 7 23.19 -0.31 -17.98
C THR A 7 22.98 -0.86 -16.58
N ALA A 8 23.19 0.02 -15.60
CA ALA A 8 22.74 -0.18 -14.23
C ALA A 8 21.33 -0.77 -14.30
N SER A 9 21.15 -1.97 -13.75
CA SER A 9 19.84 -2.56 -13.56
C SER A 9 19.00 -1.54 -12.81
N ALA A 10 18.17 -0.81 -13.55
CA ALA A 10 17.01 -0.17 -12.98
C ALA A 10 16.22 -1.34 -12.40
N ALA A 11 16.32 -1.54 -11.08
CA ALA A 11 15.37 -2.36 -10.38
C ALA A 11 14.02 -1.76 -10.75
N GLU A 12 13.27 -2.48 -11.56
CA GLU A 12 11.92 -2.11 -11.95
C GLU A 12 11.17 -1.98 -10.63
N HIS A 13 10.94 -0.75 -10.18
CA HIS A 13 10.24 -0.48 -8.93
C HIS A 13 8.81 -0.93 -9.20
N ASP A 14 8.43 -2.09 -8.66
CA ASP A 14 7.08 -2.61 -8.84
C ASP A 14 6.15 -1.53 -8.27
N PRO A 15 5.29 -0.89 -9.10
CA PRO A 15 4.49 0.23 -8.62
C PRO A 15 3.47 -0.22 -7.56
N PHE A 16 3.36 -1.51 -7.29
CA PHE A 16 2.56 -2.06 -6.20
C PHE A 16 3.34 -2.27 -4.89
N GLU A 17 4.67 -2.20 -4.90
CA GLU A 17 5.49 -2.24 -3.67
C GLU A 17 5.43 -0.94 -2.87
N GLN A 18 4.97 0.16 -3.49
CA GLN A 18 4.82 1.48 -2.84
C GLN A 18 3.75 1.46 -1.74
N TYR A 19 2.70 0.65 -1.92
CA TYR A 19 1.57 0.55 -1.00
C TYR A 19 1.60 -0.75 -0.22
N ARG A 20 1.52 -0.65 1.11
CA ARG A 20 1.39 -1.78 2.01
C ARG A 20 -0.02 -1.84 2.57
N TYR A 21 -0.74 -2.92 2.27
CA TYR A 21 -2.02 -3.24 2.89
C TYR A 21 -1.79 -4.03 4.18
N ILE A 22 -2.40 -3.60 5.29
CA ILE A 22 -2.38 -4.28 6.57
C ILE A 22 -3.80 -4.33 7.10
N GLU A 23 -4.30 -5.52 7.39
CA GLU A 23 -5.60 -5.72 7.99
C GLU A 23 -5.45 -6.05 9.47
N TYR A 24 -6.26 -5.38 10.29
CA TYR A 24 -6.38 -5.64 11.71
C TYR A 24 -7.81 -6.03 12.01
N THR A 25 -7.99 -7.05 12.85
CA THR A 25 -9.29 -7.37 13.44
C THR A 25 -9.29 -6.83 14.87
N MET A 26 -10.12 -5.83 15.13
CA MET A 26 -10.37 -5.31 16.48
C MET A 26 -11.85 -5.49 16.79
N ASP A 27 -12.18 -6.14 17.90
CA ASP A 27 -13.57 -6.32 18.37
C ASP A 27 -14.53 -6.93 17.32
N ASP A 28 -14.06 -7.92 16.55
CA ASP A 28 -14.78 -8.58 15.43
C ASP A 28 -14.97 -7.69 14.17
N GLU A 29 -14.38 -6.49 14.17
CA GLU A 29 -14.48 -5.53 13.08
C GLU A 29 -13.16 -5.43 12.30
N PRO A 30 -13.18 -5.64 10.97
CA PRO A 30 -11.98 -5.48 10.15
C PRO A 30 -11.70 -4.01 9.86
N VAL A 31 -10.49 -3.59 10.21
CA VAL A 31 -9.91 -2.28 9.90
C VAL A 31 -8.72 -2.48 8.97
N ALA A 32 -8.77 -1.85 7.81
CA ALA A 32 -7.67 -1.89 6.84
C ALA A 32 -6.84 -0.60 6.91
N VAL A 33 -5.52 -0.76 6.88
CA VAL A 33 -4.54 0.33 6.80
C VAL A 33 -3.78 0.17 5.49
N ILE A 34 -3.80 1.24 4.68
CA ILE A 34 -3.03 1.34 3.44
C ILE A 34 -1.91 2.34 3.72
N GLN A 35 -0.67 1.87 3.80
CA GLN A 35 0.50 2.69 4.05
C GLN A 35 1.26 2.95 2.74
N ASP A 36 1.54 4.21 2.45
CA ASP A 36 2.49 4.63 1.43
C ASP A 36 3.90 4.65 2.04
N ARG A 37 4.78 3.78 1.53
CA ARG A 37 6.12 3.58 2.09
C ARG A 37 7.12 4.68 1.72
N GLU A 38 6.79 5.49 0.73
CA GLU A 38 7.70 6.50 0.16
C GLU A 38 7.41 7.91 0.68
N ASN A 39 6.14 8.18 1.01
CA ASN A 39 5.64 9.51 1.37
C ASN A 39 5.28 9.66 2.86
N ASP A 40 5.53 8.64 3.68
CA ASP A 40 5.15 8.59 5.11
C ASP A 40 3.65 8.92 5.33
N GLN A 41 2.80 8.40 4.43
CA GLN A 41 1.35 8.62 4.45
C GLN A 41 0.62 7.31 4.71
N ALA A 42 -0.56 7.41 5.33
CA ALA A 42 -1.43 6.25 5.52
C ALA A 42 -2.91 6.65 5.43
N TRP A 43 -3.71 5.74 4.89
CA TRP A 43 -5.17 5.80 4.89
C TRP A 43 -5.73 4.67 5.74
N ILE A 44 -6.79 4.97 6.48
CA ILE A 44 -7.54 3.99 7.26
C ILE A 44 -8.89 3.79 6.59
N GLN A 45 -9.19 2.55 6.25
CA GLN A 45 -10.49 2.14 5.75
C GLN A 45 -11.19 1.30 6.82
N SER A 46 -12.27 1.86 7.39
CA SER A 46 -13.18 1.10 8.24
C SER A 46 -14.26 0.47 7.37
N THR A 47 -14.60 -0.77 7.67
CA THR A 47 -15.76 -1.45 7.08
C THR A 47 -17.05 -1.23 7.88
N HIS A 48 -16.95 -0.56 9.04
CA HIS A 48 -18.09 -0.26 9.91
C HIS A 48 -19.04 0.74 9.25
N ALA A 49 -20.29 0.33 9.05
CA ALA A 49 -21.36 1.19 8.56
C ALA A 49 -22.39 1.44 9.66
N ILE A 50 -22.65 2.70 9.98
CA ILE A 50 -23.77 3.08 10.85
C ILE A 50 -25.02 3.36 10.01
N THR A 51 -26.17 2.93 10.52
CA THR A 51 -27.46 3.27 9.88
C THR A 51 -27.83 4.70 10.26
N VAL A 52 -28.20 5.52 9.27
CA VAL A 52 -28.70 6.87 9.51
C VAL A 52 -30.22 6.86 9.37
N GLU A 53 -30.93 7.13 10.47
CA GLU A 53 -32.38 7.33 10.46
C GLU A 53 -32.72 8.74 9.96
N ARG A 54 -33.77 8.84 9.14
CA ARG A 54 -34.24 10.06 8.47
C ARG A 54 -35.44 10.68 9.17
#